data_AF-A0A7Y3AAI9-F1
#
_entry.id   AF-A0A7Y3AAI9-F1
#
_cell.length_a   1.000
_cell.length_b   1.000
_cell.length_c   1.000
_cell.angle_alpha   90.00
_cell.angle_beta   90.00
_cell.angle_gamma   90.00
#
_symmetry.space_group_name_H-M   'P 1'
#
loop_
_entity.id
_entity.type
_entity.pdbx_description
1 polymer ?
#
loop_
_entity_poly.entity_id
_entity_poly.type
_entity_poly.pdbx_seq_one_letter_code
_entity_poly.pdbx_strand_id
1 'polypeptide(L)'
;MEVFNTLGRTRQVFEPRDPGVVTMYVCGPTVQTSPHVGHGRAAVVFDVIRRYLEWEGFEVTYVQNVTDVDDKIINAAAERGIDCDAVAAASFAEFDEGYRKLGVKAPTIEPRATEHIPEMIDMIESLIA
;
A
#
# COMPACT_ATOMS: atom_id res chain seq x y z
N MET A 1 7.67 -13.59 -19.10
CA MET A 1 8.19 -12.70 -18.05
C MET A 1 8.57 -13.52 -16.83
N GLU A 2 9.69 -13.22 -16.17
CA GLU A 2 10.10 -13.86 -14.91
C GLU A 2 10.16 -12.83 -13.78
N VAL A 3 9.79 -13.23 -12.57
CA VAL A 3 9.85 -12.40 -11.36
C VAL A 3 10.66 -13.12 -10.28
N PHE A 4 11.46 -12.37 -9.52
CA PHE A 4 12.13 -12.93 -8.35
C PHE A 4 11.11 -13.17 -7.24
N ASN A 5 10.85 -14.44 -6.92
CA ASN A 5 9.95 -14.81 -5.85
C ASN A 5 10.73 -14.97 -4.54
N THR A 6 10.46 -14.12 -3.55
CA THR A 6 11.08 -14.18 -2.22
C THR A 6 10.86 -15.52 -1.51
N LEU A 7 9.68 -16.15 -1.66
CA LEU A 7 9.38 -17.45 -1.04
C LEU A 7 10.28 -18.58 -1.60
N GLY A 8 10.45 -18.61 -2.92
CA GLY A 8 11.31 -19.58 -3.61
C GLY A 8 12.79 -19.16 -3.67
N ARG A 9 13.11 -17.91 -3.33
CA ARG A 9 14.45 -17.29 -3.42
C ARG A 9 15.08 -17.41 -4.81
N THR A 10 14.26 -17.45 -5.85
CA THR A 10 14.70 -17.64 -7.23
C THR A 10 13.78 -16.89 -8.19
N ARG A 11 14.25 -16.70 -9.43
CA ARG A 11 13.39 -16.24 -10.52
C ARG A 11 12.45 -17.37 -10.93
N GLN A 12 11.19 -17.03 -11.12
CA GLN A 12 10.16 -17.96 -11.57
C GLN A 12 9.37 -17.31 -12.71
N VAL A 13 8.86 -18.14 -13.61
CA VAL A 13 7.91 -17.70 -14.63
C VAL A 13 6.70 -17.09 -13.91
N PHE A 14 6.34 -15.87 -14.29
CA PHE A 14 5.14 -15.25 -13.77
C PHE A 14 3.93 -15.77 -14.53
N GLU A 15 3.04 -16.45 -13.82
CA GLU A 15 1.77 -16.95 -14.33
C GLU A 15 0.66 -16.35 -13.46
N PRO A 16 -0.25 -15.53 -14.02
CA PRO A 16 -1.35 -14.97 -13.26
C PRO A 16 -2.32 -16.07 -12.84
N ARG A 17 -3.02 -15.87 -11.71
CA ARG A 17 -4.09 -16.77 -11.25
C ARG A 17 -5.20 -16.89 -12.28
N ASP A 18 -5.64 -15.74 -12.80
CA ASP A 18 -6.70 -15.62 -13.79
C ASP A 18 -6.07 -15.12 -15.11
N PRO A 19 -6.26 -15.81 -16.26
CA PRO A 19 -5.63 -15.42 -17.52
C PRO A 19 -5.91 -13.97 -17.90
N GLY A 20 -4.85 -13.19 -18.14
CA GLY A 20 -4.95 -11.78 -18.54
C GLY A 20 -5.19 -10.79 -17.38
N VAL A 21 -5.39 -11.25 -16.15
CA VAL A 21 -5.66 -10.40 -14.98
C VAL A 21 -4.57 -10.56 -13.93
N VAL A 22 -4.07 -9.44 -13.41
CA VAL A 22 -3.11 -9.42 -12.30
C VAL A 22 -3.68 -8.64 -11.13
N THR A 23 -3.79 -9.29 -9.98
CA THR A 23 -4.07 -8.63 -8.69
C THR A 23 -2.77 -8.45 -7.93
N MET A 24 -2.46 -7.22 -7.54
CA MET A 24 -1.23 -6.87 -6.83
C MET A 24 -1.55 -6.08 -5.57
N TYR A 25 -1.09 -6.55 -4.42
CA TYR A 25 -1.12 -5.82 -3.15
C TYR A 25 0.30 -5.38 -2.79
N VAL A 26 0.46 -4.09 -2.45
CA VAL A 26 1.71 -3.54 -1.93
C VAL A 26 1.39 -2.77 -0.66
N CYS A 27 2.09 -3.09 0.43
CA CYS A 27 1.93 -2.38 1.70
C CYS A 27 2.18 -0.88 1.49
N GLY A 28 1.22 -0.04 1.88
CA GLY A 28 1.39 1.40 1.86
C GLY A 28 1.95 1.95 3.18
N PRO A 29 1.89 3.28 3.36
CA PRO A 29 2.55 3.93 4.47
C PRO A 29 1.73 3.85 5.76
N THR A 30 2.44 3.86 6.90
CA THR A 30 1.88 4.38 8.14
C THR A 30 1.95 5.91 8.10
N VAL A 31 0.81 6.56 8.32
CA VAL A 31 0.66 8.03 8.12
C VAL A 31 0.91 8.82 9.40
N GLN A 32 2.06 8.58 10.05
CA GLN A 32 2.48 9.32 11.26
C GLN A 32 3.24 10.61 10.98
N THR A 33 3.95 10.68 9.84
CA THR A 33 4.89 11.76 9.49
C THR A 33 4.98 11.92 7.97
N SER A 34 5.59 13.03 7.53
CA SER A 34 5.95 13.28 6.14
C SER A 34 6.71 12.11 5.47
N PRO A 35 6.54 11.90 4.15
CA PRO A 35 7.28 10.89 3.42
C PRO A 35 8.78 11.21 3.33
N HIS A 36 9.62 10.18 3.37
CA HIS A 36 11.05 10.28 3.04
C HIS A 36 11.37 9.54 1.72
N VAL A 37 12.59 9.70 1.21
CA VAL A 37 13.04 9.11 -0.08
C VAL A 37 12.83 7.60 -0.18
N GLY A 38 12.90 6.86 0.93
CA GLY A 38 12.60 5.42 0.97
C GLY A 38 11.17 5.08 0.51
N HIS A 39 10.18 5.89 0.89
CA HIS A 39 8.79 5.70 0.46
C HIS A 39 8.65 6.00 -1.03
N GLY A 40 9.27 7.10 -1.50
CA GLY A 40 9.28 7.46 -2.92
C GLY A 40 9.90 6.37 -3.80
N ARG A 41 11.03 5.78 -3.37
CA ARG A 41 11.64 4.64 -4.07
C ARG A 41 10.67 3.46 -4.18
N ALA A 42 10.03 3.06 -3.08
CA ALA A 42 9.09 1.94 -3.10
C ALA A 42 7.91 2.23 -4.04
N ALA A 43 7.28 3.40 -3.92
CA ALA A 43 6.15 3.81 -4.75
C ALA A 43 6.50 3.79 -6.25
N VAL A 44 7.65 4.35 -6.63
CA VAL A 44 8.10 4.36 -8.04
C VAL A 44 8.41 2.95 -8.55
N VAL A 45 9.05 2.10 -7.76
CA VAL A 45 9.37 0.72 -8.19
C VAL A 45 8.10 -0.08 -8.50
N PHE A 46 7.09 -0.01 -7.62
CA PHE A 46 5.83 -0.74 -7.85
C PHE A 46 4.96 -0.10 -8.93
N ASP A 47 5.03 1.22 -9.13
CA ASP A 47 4.39 1.89 -10.27
C ASP A 47 5.01 1.44 -11.60
N VAL A 48 6.34 1.31 -11.67
CA VAL A 48 7.03 0.77 -12.87
C VAL A 48 6.59 -0.67 -13.14
N ILE A 49 6.50 -1.52 -12.11
CA ILE A 49 6.01 -2.89 -12.25
C ILE A 49 4.56 -2.90 -12.78
N ARG A 50 3.67 -2.11 -12.17
CA ARG A 50 2.28 -1.97 -12.63
C ARG A 50 2.20 -1.55 -14.09
N ARG A 51 2.92 -0.49 -14.47
CA ARG A 51 2.92 0.04 -15.85
C ARG A 51 3.47 -0.97 -16.84
N TYR A 52 4.48 -1.75 -16.46
CA TYR A 52 5.02 -2.80 -17.31
C TYR A 52 4.00 -3.93 -17.53
N LEU A 53 3.29 -4.36 -16.48
CA LEU A 53 2.22 -5.34 -16.59
C LEU A 53 1.06 -4.83 -17.47
N GLU A 54 0.63 -3.58 -17.28
CA GLU A 54 -0.37 -2.94 -18.13
C GLU A 54 0.09 -2.89 -19.60
N TRP A 55 1.38 -2.59 -19.84
CA TRP A 55 1.97 -2.55 -21.19
C TRP A 55 2.05 -3.93 -21.86
N GLU A 56 2.34 -4.99 -21.10
CA GLU A 56 2.30 -6.39 -21.58
C GLU A 56 0.88 -6.88 -21.88
N GLY A 57 -0.16 -6.06 -21.60
CA GLY A 57 -1.55 -6.34 -21.93
C GLY A 57 -2.37 -6.95 -20.79
N PHE A 58 -1.85 -6.95 -19.56
CA PHE A 58 -2.63 -7.38 -18.40
C PHE A 58 -3.60 -6.29 -17.92
N GLU A 59 -4.78 -6.71 -17.48
CA GLU A 59 -5.62 -5.90 -16.61
C GLU A 59 -5.08 -5.98 -15.18
N VAL A 60 -4.65 -4.85 -14.62
CA VAL A 60 -4.00 -4.81 -13.30
C VAL A 60 -4.91 -4.16 -12.27
N THR A 61 -5.31 -4.93 -11.27
CA THR A 61 -5.90 -4.41 -10.03
C THR A 61 -4.79 -4.19 -9.02
N TYR A 62 -4.44 -2.92 -8.77
CA TYR A 62 -3.40 -2.55 -7.82
C TYR A 62 -4.01 -2.02 -6.52
N VAL A 63 -3.74 -2.70 -5.41
CA VAL A 63 -4.23 -2.34 -4.07
C VAL A 63 -3.05 -1.89 -3.22
N GLN A 64 -3.19 -0.74 -2.57
CA GLN A 64 -2.22 -0.25 -1.59
C GLN A 64 -2.97 0.33 -0.39
N ASN A 65 -2.75 -0.23 0.79
CA ASN A 65 -3.43 0.22 2.00
C ASN A 65 -2.85 1.53 2.55
N VAL A 66 -3.61 2.20 3.40
CA VAL A 66 -3.11 3.27 4.27
C VAL A 66 -3.23 2.78 5.71
N THR A 67 -2.11 2.73 6.43
CA THR A 67 -2.12 2.41 7.85
C THR A 67 -2.34 3.70 8.64
N ASP A 68 -3.60 4.01 8.92
CA ASP A 68 -4.07 5.22 9.61
C ASP A 68 -4.46 5.00 11.08
N VAL A 69 -4.20 3.80 11.60
CA VAL A 69 -4.23 3.48 13.04
C VAL A 69 -2.99 2.65 13.39
N ASP A 70 -2.14 3.18 14.27
CA ASP A 70 -0.87 2.57 14.69
C ASP A 70 -0.32 3.30 15.94
N ASP A 71 0.48 2.62 16.77
CA ASP A 71 1.14 3.21 17.94
C ASP A 71 1.96 4.46 17.58
N LYS A 72 2.58 4.50 16.39
CA LYS A 72 3.34 5.67 15.92
C LYS A 72 2.45 6.90 15.71
N ILE A 73 1.21 6.69 15.28
CA ILE A 73 0.24 7.78 15.09
C ILE A 73 -0.22 8.29 16.46
N ILE A 74 -0.50 7.39 17.41
CA ILE A 74 -0.85 7.74 18.80
C ILE A 74 0.26 8.58 19.44
N ASN A 75 1.52 8.15 19.29
CA ASN A 75 2.66 8.90 19.84
C ASN A 75 2.83 10.27 19.18
N ALA A 76 2.72 10.34 17.84
CA ALA A 76 2.82 11.61 17.12
C ALA A 76 1.69 12.59 17.48
N ALA A 77 0.47 12.07 17.71
CA ALA A 77 -0.67 12.84 18.17
C ALA A 77 -0.42 13.43 19.57
N ALA A 78 0.06 12.60 20.51
CA ALA A 78 0.40 13.01 21.86
C ALA A 78 1.52 14.07 21.90
N GLU A 79 2.57 13.90 21.08
CA GLU A 79 3.69 14.86 20.98
C GLU A 79 3.25 16.23 20.43
N ARG A 80 2.32 16.24 19.47
CA ARG A 80 1.82 17.46 18.82
C ARG A 80 0.64 18.10 19.54
N GLY A 81 -0.01 17.37 20.46
CA GLY A 81 -1.22 17.83 21.15
C GLY A 81 -2.43 17.95 20.22
N ILE A 82 -2.56 17.06 19.23
CA ILE A 82 -3.67 17.02 18.26
C ILE A 82 -4.22 15.60 18.13
N ASP A 83 -5.39 15.44 17.51
CA ASP A 83 -6.03 14.13 17.32
C ASP A 83 -5.28 13.22 16.34
N CYS A 84 -5.37 11.90 16.53
CA CYS A 84 -4.78 10.91 15.63
C CYS A 84 -5.25 11.08 14.18
N ASP A 85 -6.54 11.34 13.98
CA ASP A 85 -7.14 11.58 12.67
C ASP A 85 -6.51 12.80 11.98
N ALA A 86 -6.19 13.85 12.75
CA ALA A 86 -5.53 15.03 12.23
C ALA A 86 -4.07 14.74 11.81
N VAL A 87 -3.34 13.93 12.59
CA VAL A 87 -1.99 13.45 12.21
C VAL A 87 -2.04 12.63 10.94
N ALA A 88 -2.95 11.66 10.88
CA ALA A 88 -3.11 10.75 9.76
C ALA A 88 -3.50 11.49 8.48
N ALA A 89 -4.50 12.39 8.56
CA ALA A 89 -4.97 13.18 7.41
C ALA A 89 -3.88 14.10 6.87
N ALA A 90 -3.16 14.83 7.74
CA ALA A 90 -2.09 15.74 7.33
C ALA A 90 -0.93 14.96 6.67
N SER A 91 -0.48 13.88 7.30
CA SER A 91 0.62 13.07 6.76
C SER A 91 0.22 12.40 5.45
N PHE A 92 -1.01 11.87 5.35
CA PHE A 92 -1.53 11.27 4.12
C PHE A 92 -1.55 12.27 2.96
N ALA A 93 -2.00 13.51 3.20
CA ALA A 93 -1.98 14.55 2.17
C ALA A 93 -0.56 14.85 1.65
N GLU A 94 0.46 14.78 2.51
CA GLU A 94 1.86 14.93 2.10
C GLU A 94 2.38 13.72 1.32
N PHE A 95 1.95 12.50 1.68
CA PHE A 95 2.24 11.28 0.91
C PHE A 95 1.63 11.34 -0.49
N ASP A 96 0.34 11.66 -0.61
CA ASP A 96 -0.38 11.78 -1.88
C ASP A 96 0.29 12.81 -2.80
N GLU A 97 0.57 14.01 -2.28
CA GLU A 97 1.27 15.04 -3.03
C GLU A 97 2.68 14.61 -3.44
N GLY A 98 3.40 13.91 -2.57
CA GLY A 98 4.72 13.36 -2.87
C GLY A 98 4.70 12.34 -4.01
N TYR A 99 3.75 11.41 -3.98
CA TYR A 99 3.56 10.39 -5.02
C TYR A 99 3.14 11.03 -6.35
N ARG A 100 2.22 12.00 -6.31
CA ARG A 100 1.79 12.75 -7.50
C ARG A 100 2.95 13.50 -8.15
N LYS A 101 3.81 14.15 -7.37
CA LYS A 101 5.04 14.82 -7.89
C LYS A 101 6.03 13.86 -8.52
N LEU A 102 6.09 12.62 -8.05
CA LEU A 102 6.91 11.57 -8.64
C LEU A 102 6.28 10.92 -9.88
N GLY A 103 5.04 11.28 -10.24
CA GLY A 103 4.32 10.72 -11.38
C GLY A 103 3.79 9.29 -11.14
N VAL A 104 3.70 8.87 -9.88
CA VAL A 104 3.14 7.59 -9.48
C VAL A 104 1.63 7.59 -9.73
N LYS A 105 1.10 6.54 -10.36
CA LYS A 105 -0.36 6.39 -10.52
C LYS A 105 -0.97 6.01 -9.18
N ALA A 106 -2.09 6.64 -8.83
CA ALA A 106 -2.89 6.22 -7.68
C ALA A 106 -3.27 4.72 -7.78
N PRO A 107 -3.30 3.97 -6.67
CA PRO A 107 -3.76 2.59 -6.68
C PRO A 107 -5.21 2.48 -7.18
N THR A 108 -5.57 1.32 -7.70
CA THR A 108 -6.96 1.01 -8.10
C THR A 108 -7.87 1.02 -6.88
N ILE A 109 -7.38 0.56 -5.72
CA ILE A 109 -8.10 0.54 -4.44
C ILE A 109 -7.12 0.97 -3.33
N GLU A 110 -7.52 1.93 -2.51
CA GLU A 110 -6.71 2.48 -1.42
C GLU A 110 -7.42 2.33 -0.06
N PRO A 111 -7.46 1.10 0.51
CA PRO A 111 -8.20 0.86 1.74
C PRO A 111 -7.49 1.49 2.95
N ARG A 112 -8.26 2.12 3.83
CA ARG A 112 -7.78 2.58 5.14
C ARG A 112 -7.96 1.50 6.19
N ALA A 113 -6.99 1.35 7.09
CA ALA A 113 -7.11 0.37 8.16
C ALA A 113 -8.33 0.65 9.06
N THR A 114 -8.60 1.92 9.37
CA THR A 114 -9.77 2.32 10.18
C THR A 114 -11.12 1.93 9.55
N GLU A 115 -11.20 1.83 8.22
CA GLU A 115 -12.42 1.48 7.48
C GLU A 115 -12.68 -0.03 7.42
N HIS A 116 -11.69 -0.86 7.77
CA HIS A 116 -11.75 -2.33 7.67
C HIS A 116 -11.62 -3.04 9.03
N ILE A 117 -11.88 -2.33 10.13
CA ILE A 117 -11.88 -2.92 11.48
C ILE A 117 -12.87 -4.10 11.61
N PRO A 118 -14.11 -4.03 11.09
CA PRO A 118 -15.04 -5.16 11.15
C PRO A 118 -14.46 -6.42 10.50
N GLU A 119 -13.86 -6.32 9.32
CA GLU A 119 -13.26 -7.44 8.60
C GLU A 119 -12.02 -7.99 9.31
N MET A 120 -11.24 -7.13 9.98
CA MET A 120 -10.14 -7.56 10.84
C MET A 120 -10.67 -8.39 12.02
N ILE A 121 -11.77 -7.97 12.66
CA ILE A 121 -12.40 -8.72 13.76
C ILE A 121 -12.91 -10.07 13.25
N ASP A 122 -13.66 -10.09 12.14
CA ASP A 122 -14.20 -11.33 11.54
C ASP A 122 -13.06 -12.33 11.22
N MET A 123 -11.95 -11.83 10.67
CA MET A 123 -10.77 -12.66 10.39
C MET A 123 -10.17 -13.24 11.67
N ILE A 124 -10.00 -12.43 12.72
CA ILE A 124 -9.48 -12.89 14.02
C ILE A 124 -10.40 -13.94 14.63
N GLU A 125 -11.72 -13.74 14.59
CA GLU A 125 -12.70 -14.70 15.10
C GLU A 125 -12.60 -16.04 14.37
N SER A 126 -12.45 -16.02 13.04
CA SER A 126 -12.28 -17.25 12.24
C SER A 126 -11.00 -18.02 12.53
N LEU A 127 -9.96 -17.35 13.04
CA LEU A 127 -8.69 -17.99 13.43
C LEU A 127 -8.76 -18.62 14.83
N ILE A 128 -9.73 -18.22 15.66
CA ILE A 128 -9.92 -18.73 17.02
C ILE A 128 -10.81 -19.99 17.03
N ALA A 129 -11.79 -20.06 16.11
CA ALA A 129 -12.75 -21.16 16.00
C ALA A 129 -12.11 -22.50 15.60
#